data_AF-A0A2E6KF30-F1
#
_entry.id   AF-A0A2E6KF30-F1
#
_cell.length_a   1.000
_cell.length_b   1.000
_cell.length_c   1.000
_cell.angle_alpha   90.00
_cell.angle_beta   90.00
_cell.angle_gamma   90.00
#
_symmetry.space_group_name_H-M   'P 1'
#
loop_
_entity.id
_entity.type
_entity.pdbx_description
1 polymer ?
#
loop_
_entity_poly.entity_id
_entity_poly.type
_entity_poly.pdbx_seq_one_letter_code
_entity_poly.pdbx_strand_id
1 'polypeptide(L)' 'MESTENSQTPWYQWSWGTLVLLILGLPIIGLFCLGILTLLGFNVSELPAFASYDFFIMDFSLRLISIPFLFLIYLFLNRE' A
#
# COMPACT_ATOMS: atom_id res chain seq x y z
N MET A 1 -13.33 -36.56 -5.88
CA MET A 1 -13.55 -35.18 -5.41
C MET A 1 -12.18 -34.56 -5.26
N GLU A 2 -11.80 -33.75 -6.24
CA GLU A 2 -10.49 -33.10 -6.31
C GLU A 2 -10.48 -31.95 -5.30
N SER A 3 -9.80 -32.17 -4.18
CA SER A 3 -9.50 -31.13 -3.20
C SER A 3 -8.52 -30.17 -3.86
N THR A 4 -9.02 -29.02 -4.30
CA THR A 4 -8.19 -27.87 -4.67
C THR A 4 -7.48 -27.38 -3.40
N GLU A 5 -6.38 -28.03 -3.04
CA GLU A 5 -5.41 -27.49 -2.08
C GLU A 5 -4.93 -26.16 -2.65
N ASN A 6 -5.51 -25.08 -2.13
CA ASN A 6 -5.08 -23.73 -2.38
C ASN A 6 -3.68 -23.57 -1.75
N SER A 7 -2.65 -23.89 -2.54
CA SER A 7 -1.23 -23.69 -2.21
C SER A 7 -0.84 -22.20 -2.23
N GLN A 8 -1.73 -21.34 -1.72
CA GLN A 8 -1.40 -19.96 -1.42
C GLN A 8 -0.40 -19.96 -0.27
N THR A 9 0.86 -19.77 -0.62
CA THR A 9 1.91 -19.50 0.35
C THR A 9 1.44 -18.37 1.27
N PRO A 10 1.50 -18.57 2.60
CA PRO A 10 1.14 -17.53 3.56
C PRO A 10 1.89 -16.23 3.27
N TRP A 11 1.22 -15.09 3.43
CA TRP A 11 1.79 -13.77 3.12
C TRP A 11 3.09 -13.47 3.88
N TYR A 12 3.28 -14.04 5.07
CA TYR A 12 4.51 -13.89 5.85
C TYR A 12 5.68 -14.75 5.32
N GLN A 13 5.41 -15.70 4.43
CA GLN A 13 6.43 -16.48 3.71
C GLN A 13 6.78 -15.88 2.34
N TRP A 14 6.14 -14.78 1.95
CA TRP A 14 6.44 -14.12 0.69
C TRP A 14 7.82 -13.49 0.70
N SER A 15 8.43 -13.43 -0.48
CA SER A 15 9.73 -12.79 -0.62
C SER A 15 9.66 -11.34 -0.14
N TRP A 16 10.76 -10.86 0.44
CA TRP A 16 10.87 -9.46 0.87
C TRP A 16 10.54 -8.48 -0.27
N GLY A 17 10.97 -8.81 -1.50
CA GLY A 17 10.64 -8.05 -2.69
C GLY A 17 9.14 -7.97 -2.97
N THR A 18 8.42 -9.09 -2.80
CA THR A 18 6.95 -9.13 -2.95
C THR A 18 6.26 -8.26 -1.91
N LEU A 19 6.72 -8.29 -0.65
CA LEU A 19 6.16 -7.46 0.43
C LEU A 19 6.40 -5.97 0.17
N VAL A 20 7.62 -5.59 -0.23
CA VAL A 20 7.95 -4.21 -0.59
C VAL A 20 7.11 -3.74 -1.77
N LEU A 21 6.96 -4.57 -2.80
CA LEU A 21 6.16 -4.24 -3.99
C LEU A 21 4.67 -4.15 -3.65
N LEU A 22 4.17 -4.97 -2.74
CA LEU A 22 2.79 -4.87 -2.24
C LEU A 22 2.59 -3.56 -1.47
N ILE A 23 3.47 -3.25 -0.51
CA ILE A 23 3.36 -2.06 0.33
C ILE A 23 3.46 -0.79 -0.51
N LEU A 24 4.41 -0.72 -1.45
CA LEU A 24 4.63 0.45 -2.32
C LEU A 24 3.67 0.49 -3.52
N GLY A 25 3.25 -0.66 -4.05
CA GLY A 25 2.43 -0.76 -5.26
C GLY A 25 0.94 -0.59 -5.00
N LEU A 26 0.43 -1.13 -3.88
CA LEU A 26 -0.97 -0.99 -3.48
C LEU A 26 -1.46 0.48 -3.44
N PRO A 27 -0.71 1.46 -2.88
CA PRO A 27 -1.13 2.86 -2.91
C PRO A 27 -1.12 3.46 -4.29
N ILE A 28 -0.13 3.12 -5.11
CA ILE A 28 -0.02 3.64 -6.48
C ILE A 28 -1.25 3.21 -7.27
N ILE A 29 -1.67 1.95 -7.14
CA ILE A 29 -2.88 1.43 -7.78
C ILE A 29 -4.13 2.12 -7.20
N GLY A 30 -4.20 2.32 -5.88
CA GLY A 30 -5.30 3.03 -5.23
C GLY A 30 -5.48 4.46 -5.74
N LEU A 31 -4.38 5.23 -5.81
CA LEU A 31 -4.35 6.57 -6.38
C LEU A 31 -4.71 6.58 -7.87
N PHE A 32 -4.24 5.58 -8.61
CA PHE A 32 -4.57 5.43 -10.03
C PHE A 32 -6.08 5.21 -10.25
N CYS A 33 -6.70 4.32 -9.47
CA CYS A 33 -8.15 4.12 -9.50
C CYS A 33 -8.92 5.38 -9.11
N LEU A 34 -8.47 6.10 -8.08
CA LEU A 34 -9.05 7.39 -7.67
C LEU A 34 -8.96 8.45 -8.79
N GLY A 35 -7.82 8.51 -9.48
CA GLY A 35 -7.63 9.38 -10.64
C GLY A 35 -8.59 9.05 -11.78
N ILE A 36 -8.79 7.76 -12.07
CA ILE A 36 -9.75 7.30 -13.09
C ILE A 36 -11.18 7.65 -12.69
N LEU A 37 -11.57 7.41 -11.43
CA LEU A 37 -12.91 7.78 -10.95
C LEU A 37 -13.17 9.29 -11.09
N THR A 38 -12.17 10.10 -10.74
CA THR A 38 -12.22 11.56 -10.92
C THR A 38 -12.41 11.94 -12.38
N LEU A 39 -11.67 11.30 -13.30
CA LEU A 39 -11.79 11.51 -14.74
C LEU A 39 -13.16 11.09 -15.30
N LEU A 40 -13.80 10.09 -14.70
CA LEU A 40 -15.17 9.71 -15.04
C LEU A 40 -16.23 10.71 -14.52
N GLY A 41 -15.83 11.71 -13.74
CA GLY A 41 -16.73 12.70 -13.14
C GLY A 41 -17.36 12.24 -11.82
N PHE A 42 -16.85 11.17 -11.20
CA PHE A 42 -17.26 10.82 -9.84
C PHE A 42 -16.69 11.81 -8.85
N ASN A 43 -17.52 12.23 -7.90
CA ASN A 43 -17.09 13.10 -6.82
C ASN A 43 -16.32 12.27 -5.78
N VAL A 44 -15.01 12.09 -5.99
CA VAL A 44 -14.14 11.29 -5.13
C VAL A 44 -14.05 11.80 -3.69
N SER A 45 -14.54 13.01 -3.42
CA SER A 45 -14.65 13.60 -2.09
C SER A 45 -15.85 13.06 -1.29
N GLU A 46 -16.88 12.54 -1.96
CA GLU A 46 -18.04 11.88 -1.33
C GLU A 46 -17.82 10.37 -1.10
N LEU A 47 -16.66 9.85 -1.53
CA LEU A 47 -16.29 8.47 -1.24
C LEU A 47 -16.11 8.30 0.27
N PRO A 48 -16.42 7.09 0.80
CA PRO A 48 -16.25 6.83 2.22
C PRO A 48 -14.81 7.10 2.64
N ALA A 49 -14.61 7.52 3.90
CA ALA A 49 -13.34 8.07 4.38
C ALA A 49 -12.11 7.22 4.02
N PHE A 50 -12.22 5.89 4.00
CA PHE A 50 -11.15 4.95 3.64
C PHE A 50 -10.76 4.95 2.14
N ALA A 51 -11.63 5.44 1.27
CA ALA A 51 -11.43 5.55 -0.17
C ALA A 51 -11.38 7.01 -0.64
N SER A 52 -11.35 7.96 0.28
CA SER A 52 -11.20 9.38 -0.04
C SER A 52 -9.78 9.69 -0.49
N TYR A 53 -9.65 10.70 -1.34
CA TYR A 53 -8.35 11.23 -1.77
C TYR A 53 -7.50 11.69 -0.58
N ASP A 54 -8.12 12.36 0.39
CA ASP A 54 -7.45 12.89 1.58
C ASP A 54 -6.83 11.79 2.44
N PHE A 55 -7.51 10.64 2.60
CA PHE A 55 -6.96 9.49 3.33
C PHE A 55 -5.75 8.88 2.62
N PHE A 56 -5.79 8.76 1.29
CA PHE A 56 -4.67 8.20 0.52
C PHE A 56 -3.43 9.12 0.54
N ILE A 57 -3.63 10.43 0.44
CA ILE A 57 -2.52 11.38 0.50
C ILE A 57 -1.99 11.55 1.92
N MET A 58 -2.87 11.72 2.91
CA MET A 58 -2.44 12.06 4.25
C MET A 58 -1.96 10.81 5.00
N ASP A 59 -2.82 9.82 5.21
CA ASP A 59 -2.49 8.66 6.05
C ASP A 59 -1.58 7.66 5.35
N PHE A 60 -1.87 7.34 4.08
CA PHE A 60 -1.13 6.30 3.39
C PHE A 60 0.25 6.77 2.93
N SER A 61 0.38 7.97 2.36
CA SER A 61 1.68 8.47 1.90
C SER A 61 2.61 8.79 3.07
N LEU A 62 2.10 9.32 4.18
CA LEU A 62 2.90 9.50 5.39
C LEU A 62 3.37 8.15 5.95
N ARG A 63 2.49 7.15 6.04
CA ARG A 63 2.91 5.79 6.45
C ARG A 63 3.95 5.22 5.49
N LEU A 64 3.77 5.40 4.18
CA LEU A 64 4.70 4.91 3.17
C LEU A 64 6.09 5.53 3.28
N ILE A 65 6.17 6.83 3.52
CA ILE A 65 7.43 7.57 3.67
C ILE A 65 8.06 7.30 5.03
N SER A 66 7.25 7.12 6.07
CA SER A 66 7.75 6.87 7.42
C SER A 66 8.46 5.52 7.55
N ILE A 67 8.04 4.47 6.83
CA ILE A 67 8.72 3.15 6.86
C ILE A 67 10.20 3.22 6.41
N PRO A 68 10.53 3.70 5.19
CA PRO A 68 11.91 3.84 4.77
C PRO A 68 12.67 4.87 5.60
N PHE A 69 12.00 5.92 6.10
CA PHE A 69 12.64 6.91 6.96
C PHE A 69 13.02 6.31 8.33
N LEU A 70 12.12 5.55 8.96
CA LEU A 70 12.39 4.83 10.20
C LEU A 70 13.48 3.76 10.00
N PHE A 71 13.49 3.10 8.84
CA PHE A 71 14.56 2.16 8.47
C PHE A 71 15.92 2.87 8.35
N LEU A 72 15.97 4.04 7.72
CA LEU A 72 17.19 4.87 7.65
C LEU A 72 17.65 5.33 9.03
N ILE A 73 16.73 5.74 9.91
CA ILE A 73 17.04 6.10 11.31
C ILE A 73 17.60 4.89 12.06
N TYR A 74 16.96 3.73 11.93
CA TYR A 74 17.44 2.49 12.54
C TYR A 74 18.84 2.13 12.08
N LEU A 75 19.10 2.21 10.76
CA LEU A 75 20.40 1.93 10.17
C LEU A 75 21.46 2.95 10.64
N PHE A 76 21.07 4.22 10.82
CA PHE A 76 21.94 5.26 11.36
C PHE A 76 22.29 5.04 12.84
N LEU A 77 21.32 4.62 13.65
CA LEU A 77 21.51 4.35 15.08
C LEU A 77 22.29 3.05 15.36
N ASN A 78 22.13 2.02 14.52
CA ASN A 78 22.84 0.73 14.64
C ASN A 78 24.13 0.66 13.81
N ARG A 79 24.62 1.80 13.32
CA ARG A 79 25.94 1.90 12.66
C ARG A 79 27.02 2.07 13.74
N GLU A 80 27.29 1.02 14.50
CA GLU A 80 28.52 0.84 15.28
C GLU A 80 29.56 0.03 14.48
#